data_AF-S9QGI0-F1
#
_entry.id   AF-S9QGI0-F1
#
_cell.length_a   1.000
_cell.length_b   1.000
_cell.length_c   1.000
_cell.angle_alpha   90.00
_cell.angle_beta   90.00
_cell.angle_gamma   90.00
#
_symmetry.space_group_name_H-M   'P 1'
#
loop_
_entity.id
_entity.type
_entity.pdbx_description
1 polymer ?
#
loop_
_entity_poly.entity_id
_entity_poly.type
_entity_poly.pdbx_seq_one_letter_code
_entity_poly.pdbx_strand_id
1 'polypeptide(L)'
;MDRVNEATRDCFDVIIQLRQKEASQVPPPEKLSHSLRGVVDEVLRRAAALGFSHQDAQDMAYALVALLDELVLGKSDQYRQFWMTHPLQLHYFKENVAGDGFFVRLNALRKDPHGAEVLRVYYLCLLFGFQGHYRIRGGELELLTLIDTVQKELERASPFDFSVLAPHGERPSEVLATAKRRVSLLAMSLGAVALALLVYGGLLLSLDRGTSGMIHEIELHLANITRATP
;
A
#
# COMPACT_ATOMS: atom_id res chain seq x y z
N MET A 1 17.60 -10.96 20.15
CA MET A 1 16.89 -10.55 18.92
C MET A 1 16.72 -11.77 18.06
N ASP A 2 15.66 -11.81 17.26
CA ASP A 2 15.39 -12.91 16.34
C ASP A 2 16.44 -12.98 15.22
N ARG A 3 17.08 -14.15 15.03
CA ARG A 3 18.18 -14.35 14.08
C ARG A 3 17.78 -14.11 12.63
N VAL A 4 16.52 -14.36 12.27
CA VAL A 4 16.00 -14.09 10.92
C VAL A 4 16.01 -12.58 10.65
N ASN A 5 15.52 -11.81 11.62
CA ASN A 5 15.50 -10.35 11.52
C ASN A 5 16.93 -9.78 11.48
N GLU A 6 17.86 -10.34 12.26
CA GLU A 6 19.26 -9.90 12.28
C GLU A 6 19.98 -10.19 10.96
N ALA A 7 19.72 -11.35 10.35
CA ALA A 7 20.26 -11.70 9.03
C ALA A 7 19.74 -10.80 7.91
N THR A 8 18.47 -10.39 7.96
CA THR A 8 17.76 -9.78 6.82
C THR A 8 17.49 -8.27 6.94
N ARG A 9 17.73 -7.65 8.11
CA ARG A 9 17.42 -6.25 8.40
C ARG A 9 17.88 -5.29 7.30
N ASP A 10 19.16 -5.30 6.99
CA ASP A 10 19.77 -4.34 6.05
C ASP A 10 19.16 -4.47 4.65
N CYS A 11 18.79 -5.69 4.25
CA CYS A 11 18.11 -5.93 2.98
C CYS A 11 16.69 -5.36 2.98
N PHE A 12 15.92 -5.57 4.05
CA PHE A 12 14.58 -4.99 4.15
C PHE A 12 14.60 -3.46 4.28
N ASP A 13 15.59 -2.89 4.96
CA ASP A 13 15.78 -1.43 5.02
C ASP A 13 16.02 -0.85 3.62
N VAL A 14 16.85 -1.51 2.81
CA VAL A 14 17.08 -1.12 1.41
C VAL A 14 15.81 -1.28 0.58
N ILE A 15 15.05 -2.37 0.76
CA ILE A 15 13.75 -2.57 0.09
C ILE A 15 12.78 -1.43 0.42
N ILE A 16 12.66 -1.03 1.69
CA ILE A 16 11.80 0.08 2.12
C ILE A 16 12.24 1.38 1.45
N GLN A 17 13.54 1.69 1.48
CA GLN A 17 14.08 2.88 0.83
C GLN A 17 13.83 2.88 -0.68
N LEU A 18 14.02 1.75 -1.34
CA LEU A 18 13.75 1.61 -2.76
C LEU A 18 12.28 1.82 -3.05
N ARG A 19 11.35 1.32 -2.24
CA ARG A 19 9.91 1.54 -2.44
C ARG A 19 9.51 3.00 -2.30
N GLN A 20 10.11 3.73 -1.36
CA GLN A 20 9.77 5.14 -1.08
C GLN A 20 10.39 6.15 -2.06
N LYS A 21 11.57 5.85 -2.62
CA LYS A 21 12.28 6.78 -3.50
C LYS A 21 11.71 6.78 -4.92
N GLU A 22 11.57 7.97 -5.49
CA GLU A 22 11.29 8.14 -6.92
C GLU A 22 12.49 7.72 -7.76
N ALA A 23 12.26 7.34 -9.02
CA ALA A 23 13.32 6.85 -9.90
C ALA A 23 14.50 7.84 -10.08
N SER A 24 14.23 9.15 -10.01
CA SER A 24 15.23 10.23 -10.08
C SER A 24 16.13 10.34 -8.84
N GLN A 25 15.70 9.76 -7.71
CA GLN A 25 16.42 9.80 -6.44
C GLN A 25 17.22 8.51 -6.17
N VAL A 26 17.11 7.53 -7.06
CA VAL A 26 17.82 6.25 -6.99
C VAL A 26 19.10 6.34 -7.85
N PRO A 27 20.23 5.77 -7.41
CA PRO A 27 21.47 5.77 -8.21
C PRO A 27 21.30 5.07 -9.56
N PRO A 28 22.15 5.37 -10.57
CA PRO A 28 22.15 4.68 -11.85
C PRO A 28 22.11 3.14 -11.72
N PRO A 29 21.47 2.42 -12.66
CA PRO A 29 21.22 0.98 -12.55
C PRO A 29 22.44 0.12 -12.21
N GLU A 30 23.62 0.46 -12.75
CA GLU A 30 24.88 -0.24 -12.51
C GLU A 30 25.32 -0.11 -11.05
N LYS A 31 25.25 1.12 -10.52
CA LYS A 31 25.60 1.41 -9.12
C LYS A 31 24.59 0.75 -8.19
N LEU A 32 23.30 0.80 -8.52
CA LEU A 32 22.27 0.13 -7.74
C LEU A 32 22.50 -1.39 -7.71
N SER A 33 22.77 -2.02 -8.86
CA SER A 33 23.06 -3.46 -8.94
C SER A 33 24.25 -3.85 -8.07
N HIS A 34 25.34 -3.10 -8.15
CA HIS A 34 26.51 -3.32 -7.29
C HIS A 34 26.16 -3.19 -5.81
N SER A 35 25.42 -2.14 -5.42
CA SER A 35 24.99 -1.96 -4.03
C SER A 35 24.09 -3.09 -3.54
N LEU A 36 23.13 -3.54 -4.36
CA LEU A 36 22.22 -4.63 -3.98
C LEU A 36 22.94 -5.97 -3.87
N ARG A 37 23.94 -6.25 -4.71
CA ARG A 37 24.79 -7.44 -4.55
C ARG A 37 25.51 -7.43 -3.22
N GLY A 38 26.13 -6.30 -2.84
CA GLY A 38 26.77 -6.18 -1.53
C GLY A 38 25.82 -6.43 -0.35
N VAL A 39 24.56 -6.02 -0.47
CA VAL A 39 23.51 -6.29 0.54
C VAL A 39 23.15 -7.77 0.60
N VAL A 40 23.00 -8.44 -0.54
CA VAL A 40 22.71 -9.89 -0.60
C VAL A 40 23.89 -10.72 -0.06
N ASP A 41 25.12 -10.35 -0.40
CA ASP A 41 26.34 -10.98 0.11
C ASP A 41 26.42 -10.87 1.64
N GLU A 42 26.03 -9.71 2.18
CA GLU A 42 25.97 -9.49 3.62
C GLU A 42 24.88 -10.34 4.30
N VAL A 43 23.72 -10.54 3.67
CA VAL A 43 22.69 -11.47 4.17
C VAL A 43 23.26 -12.89 4.26
N LEU A 44 23.91 -13.38 3.20
CA LEU A 44 24.53 -14.71 3.18
C LEU A 44 25.58 -14.86 4.28
N ARG A 45 26.44 -13.85 4.45
CA ARG A 45 27.49 -13.83 5.47
C ARG A 45 26.91 -13.83 6.89
N ARG A 46 25.90 -12.99 7.15
CA ARG A 46 25.23 -12.92 8.46
C ARG A 46 24.47 -14.18 8.77
N ALA A 47 23.73 -14.74 7.80
CA ALA A 47 23.01 -15.99 7.99
C ALA A 47 23.96 -17.11 8.42
N ALA A 48 25.11 -17.25 7.73
CA ALA A 48 26.14 -18.21 8.14
C ALA A 48 26.68 -17.95 9.55
N ALA A 49 26.95 -16.69 9.91
CA ALA A 49 27.43 -16.32 11.25
C ALA A 49 26.40 -16.60 12.37
N LEU A 50 25.11 -16.54 12.05
CA LEU A 50 24.00 -16.82 12.96
C LEU A 50 23.65 -18.33 13.03
N GLY A 51 24.40 -19.17 12.32
CA GLY A 51 24.28 -20.63 12.37
C GLY A 51 23.22 -21.23 11.46
N PHE A 52 22.72 -20.48 10.46
CA PHE A 52 21.91 -21.07 9.41
C PHE A 52 22.74 -22.04 8.57
N SER A 53 22.10 -23.11 8.07
CA SER A 53 22.77 -23.99 7.12
C SER A 53 23.07 -23.23 5.82
N HIS A 54 24.02 -23.74 5.03
CA HIS A 54 24.30 -23.14 3.72
C HIS A 54 23.04 -23.11 2.84
N GLN A 55 22.22 -24.16 2.89
CA GLN A 55 20.98 -24.26 2.13
C GLN A 55 19.96 -23.20 2.61
N ASP A 56 19.78 -23.05 3.91
CA ASP A 56 18.86 -22.04 4.47
C ASP A 56 19.28 -20.63 4.09
N ALA A 57 20.57 -20.31 4.20
CA ALA A 57 21.10 -19.01 3.79
C ALA A 57 20.84 -18.73 2.31
N GLN A 58 21.03 -19.74 1.44
CA GLN A 58 20.73 -19.64 0.02
C GLN A 58 19.22 -19.45 -0.24
N ASP A 59 18.36 -20.19 0.46
CA ASP A 59 16.91 -20.07 0.31
C ASP A 59 16.37 -18.72 0.82
N MET A 60 16.94 -18.17 1.89
CA MET A 60 16.66 -16.81 2.36
C MET A 60 17.07 -15.77 1.31
N ALA A 61 18.31 -15.87 0.79
CA ALA A 61 18.81 -14.97 -0.24
C ALA A 61 17.99 -15.06 -1.53
N TYR A 62 17.52 -16.25 -1.90
CA TYR A 62 16.69 -16.48 -3.07
C TYR A 62 15.38 -15.68 -3.00
N ALA A 63 14.68 -15.73 -1.88
CA ALA A 63 13.44 -14.96 -1.68
C ALA A 63 13.68 -13.44 -1.80
N LEU A 64 14.74 -12.94 -1.16
CA LEU A 64 15.09 -11.53 -1.18
C LEU A 64 15.51 -11.06 -2.57
N VAL A 65 16.31 -11.86 -3.28
CA VAL A 65 16.73 -11.60 -4.66
C VAL A 65 15.52 -11.53 -5.61
N ALA A 66 14.58 -12.47 -5.48
CA ALA A 66 13.36 -12.46 -6.29
C ALA A 66 12.54 -11.18 -6.07
N LEU A 67 12.39 -10.76 -4.81
CA LEU A 67 11.71 -9.51 -4.46
C LEU A 67 12.45 -8.27 -4.98
N LEU A 68 13.77 -8.19 -4.79
CA LEU A 68 14.58 -7.07 -5.28
C LEU A 68 14.49 -6.94 -6.80
N ASP A 69 14.59 -8.05 -7.53
CA ASP A 69 14.47 -8.06 -9.00
C ASP A 69 13.09 -7.55 -9.43
N GLU A 70 12.01 -8.03 -8.81
CA GLU A 70 10.65 -7.58 -9.13
C GLU A 70 10.45 -6.08 -8.85
N LEU A 71 10.95 -5.59 -7.71
CA LEU A 71 10.86 -4.18 -7.33
C LEU A 71 11.61 -3.27 -8.31
N VAL A 72 12.84 -3.64 -8.70
CA VAL A 72 13.64 -2.83 -9.63
C VAL A 72 13.04 -2.86 -11.04
N LEU A 73 12.55 -4.01 -11.50
CA LEU A 73 11.82 -4.12 -12.77
C LEU A 73 10.53 -3.29 -12.77
N GLY A 74 9.96 -2.95 -11.61
CA GLY A 74 8.79 -2.10 -11.48
C GLY A 74 9.05 -0.59 -11.53
N LYS A 75 10.32 -0.12 -11.52
CA LYS A 75 10.66 1.30 -11.31
C LYS A 75 10.49 2.21 -12.53
N SER A 76 11.42 2.17 -13.47
CA SER A 76 11.39 2.97 -14.70
C SER A 76 11.97 2.16 -15.85
N ASP A 77 11.74 2.60 -17.09
CA ASP A 77 12.24 1.90 -18.27
C ASP A 77 13.76 1.81 -18.31
N GLN A 78 14.47 2.81 -17.76
CA GLN A 78 15.93 2.78 -17.64
C GLN A 78 16.41 1.62 -16.76
N TYR A 79 15.80 1.44 -15.58
CA TYR A 79 16.12 0.30 -14.71
C TYR A 79 15.73 -1.00 -15.40
N ARG A 80 14.53 -1.06 -15.99
CA ARG A 80 14.04 -2.25 -16.67
C ARG A 80 14.99 -2.75 -17.77
N GLN A 81 15.46 -1.86 -18.65
CA GLN A 81 16.37 -2.20 -19.75
C GLN A 81 17.68 -2.80 -19.26
N PHE A 82 18.30 -2.20 -18.24
CA PHE A 82 19.52 -2.74 -17.64
C PHE A 82 19.27 -4.06 -16.90
N TRP A 83 18.19 -4.12 -16.13
CA TRP A 83 17.91 -5.25 -15.23
C TRP A 83 17.47 -6.52 -15.96
N MET A 84 16.85 -6.41 -17.14
CA MET A 84 16.50 -7.60 -17.95
C MET A 84 17.73 -8.42 -18.36
N THR A 85 18.90 -7.78 -18.51
CA THR A 85 20.14 -8.45 -18.93
C THR A 85 21.07 -8.77 -17.75
N HIS A 86 20.87 -8.12 -16.61
CA HIS A 86 21.71 -8.27 -15.42
C HIS A 86 20.91 -8.48 -14.11
N PRO A 87 19.87 -9.33 -14.09
CA PRO A 87 19.07 -9.49 -12.87
C PRO A 87 19.88 -10.23 -11.80
N LEU A 88 19.55 -9.99 -10.53
CA LEU A 88 20.28 -10.58 -9.41
C LEU A 88 20.09 -12.11 -9.38
N GLN A 89 18.91 -12.62 -9.74
CA GLN A 89 18.66 -14.06 -9.88
C GLN A 89 19.62 -14.75 -10.85
N LEU A 90 20.00 -14.09 -11.95
CA LEU A 90 20.96 -14.64 -12.91
C LEU A 90 22.38 -14.60 -12.34
N HIS A 91 22.71 -13.59 -11.54
CA HIS A 91 24.01 -13.49 -10.90
C HIS A 91 24.22 -14.61 -9.87
N TYR A 92 23.28 -14.78 -8.95
CA TYR A 92 23.38 -15.69 -7.80
C TYR A 92 22.97 -17.12 -8.11
N PHE A 93 21.84 -17.31 -8.79
CA PHE A 93 21.20 -18.62 -8.95
C PHE A 93 21.26 -19.18 -10.37
N LYS A 94 21.82 -18.42 -11.33
CA LYS A 94 21.96 -18.79 -12.75
C LYS A 94 20.63 -19.12 -13.42
N GLU A 95 19.55 -18.48 -12.98
CA GLU A 95 18.20 -18.63 -13.51
C GLU A 95 17.56 -17.27 -13.78
N ASN A 96 16.47 -17.25 -14.55
CA ASN A 96 15.66 -16.06 -14.84
C ASN A 96 14.17 -16.25 -14.52
N VAL A 97 13.85 -17.27 -13.72
CA VAL A 97 12.48 -17.70 -13.39
C VAL A 97 12.23 -17.70 -11.88
N ALA A 98 12.93 -16.85 -11.13
CA ALA A 98 12.82 -16.78 -9.68
C ALA A 98 11.39 -16.45 -9.21
N GLY A 99 10.62 -15.72 -10.05
CA GLY A 99 9.19 -15.45 -9.83
C GLY A 99 8.32 -16.71 -9.70
N ASP A 100 8.68 -17.78 -10.39
CA ASP A 100 8.02 -19.09 -10.27
C ASP A 100 8.68 -19.95 -9.19
N GLY A 101 10.01 -20.01 -9.20
CA GLY A 101 10.75 -20.85 -8.24
C GLY A 101 10.60 -20.40 -6.78
N PHE A 102 10.24 -19.14 -6.54
CA PHE A 102 9.88 -18.64 -5.20
C PHE A 102 8.77 -19.48 -4.58
N PHE A 103 7.68 -19.71 -5.31
CA PHE A 103 6.54 -20.47 -4.79
C PHE A 103 6.82 -21.97 -4.72
N VAL A 104 7.72 -22.48 -5.55
CA VAL A 104 8.21 -23.86 -5.44
C VAL A 104 8.95 -24.07 -4.11
N ARG A 105 9.91 -23.19 -3.81
CA ARG A 105 10.68 -23.23 -2.55
C ARG A 105 9.81 -22.96 -1.33
N LEU A 106 8.91 -21.98 -1.39
CA LEU A 106 7.91 -21.71 -0.36
C LEU A 106 7.13 -22.99 -0.01
N ASN A 107 6.60 -23.69 -1.01
CA ASN A 107 5.82 -24.90 -0.79
C ASN A 107 6.66 -26.09 -0.26
N ALA A 108 7.96 -26.13 -0.55
CA ALA A 108 8.87 -27.09 0.06
C ALA A 108 9.09 -26.77 1.56
N LEU A 109 9.39 -25.50 1.88
CA LEU A 109 9.61 -25.02 3.25
C LEU A 109 8.38 -25.19 4.15
N ARG A 110 7.17 -25.00 3.61
CA ARG A 110 5.90 -25.24 4.35
C ARG A 110 5.74 -26.69 4.82
N LYS A 111 6.40 -27.64 4.15
CA LYS A 111 6.37 -29.07 4.50
C LYS A 111 7.54 -29.48 5.40
N ASP A 112 8.54 -28.62 5.53
CA ASP A 112 9.73 -28.87 6.34
C ASP A 112 9.48 -28.42 7.80
N PRO A 113 9.50 -29.34 8.78
CA PRO A 113 9.35 -29.01 10.19
C PRO A 113 10.41 -28.03 10.71
N HIS A 114 11.58 -27.95 10.08
CA HIS A 114 12.68 -27.06 10.46
C HIS A 114 12.76 -25.80 9.60
N GLY A 115 11.94 -25.70 8.55
CA GLY A 115 11.95 -24.61 7.58
C GLY A 115 11.26 -23.33 8.05
N ALA A 116 10.72 -23.27 9.29
CA ALA A 116 9.89 -22.16 9.75
C ALA A 116 10.61 -20.80 9.73
N GLU A 117 11.90 -20.77 10.09
CA GLU A 117 12.71 -19.54 10.08
C GLU A 117 12.91 -19.00 8.66
N VAL A 118 13.20 -19.88 7.69
CA VAL A 118 13.37 -19.50 6.27
C VAL A 118 12.02 -19.17 5.63
N LEU A 119 10.98 -19.97 5.89
CA LEU A 119 9.61 -19.73 5.44
C LEU A 119 9.14 -18.33 5.84
N ARG A 120 9.57 -17.84 7.00
CA ARG A 120 9.26 -16.50 7.44
C ARG A 120 9.88 -15.40 6.56
N VAL A 121 11.08 -15.60 6.03
CA VAL A 121 11.66 -14.65 5.06
C VAL A 121 10.79 -14.57 3.80
N TYR A 122 10.29 -15.72 3.33
CA TYR A 122 9.35 -15.74 2.21
C TYR A 122 8.04 -15.03 2.55
N TYR A 123 7.47 -15.29 3.72
CA TYR A 123 6.28 -14.60 4.20
C TYR A 123 6.48 -13.08 4.26
N LEU A 124 7.61 -12.61 4.80
CA LEU A 124 7.96 -11.19 4.80
C LEU A 124 8.02 -10.66 3.36
N CYS A 125 8.67 -11.36 2.43
CA CYS A 125 8.72 -10.94 1.03
C CYS A 125 7.32 -10.76 0.41
N LEU A 126 6.38 -11.65 0.73
CA LEU A 126 4.97 -11.52 0.31
C LEU A 126 4.31 -10.27 0.92
N LEU A 127 4.53 -9.99 2.21
CA LEU A 127 4.04 -8.76 2.86
C LEU A 127 4.64 -7.48 2.27
N PHE A 128 5.89 -7.55 1.78
CA PHE A 128 6.53 -6.46 1.06
C PHE A 128 6.01 -6.29 -0.39
N GLY A 129 5.06 -7.12 -0.81
CA GLY A 129 4.34 -6.99 -2.07
C GLY A 129 4.89 -7.86 -3.19
N PHE A 130 5.69 -8.89 -2.90
CA PHE A 130 6.09 -9.87 -3.90
C PHE A 130 4.87 -10.59 -4.47
N GLN A 131 4.75 -10.60 -5.79
CA GLN A 131 3.66 -11.27 -6.50
C GLN A 131 4.15 -12.41 -7.39
N GLY A 132 5.33 -12.27 -8.02
CA GLY A 132 5.85 -13.27 -8.94
C GLY A 132 4.87 -13.61 -10.07
N HIS A 133 4.62 -14.89 -10.32
CA HIS A 133 3.71 -15.31 -11.40
C HIS A 133 2.24 -14.95 -11.17
N TYR A 134 1.82 -14.67 -9.93
CA TYR A 134 0.44 -14.29 -9.63
C TYR A 134 0.04 -12.97 -10.30
N ARG A 135 1.00 -12.06 -10.48
CA ARG A 135 0.81 -10.79 -11.20
C ARG A 135 0.36 -11.00 -12.64
N ILE A 136 0.91 -11.99 -13.33
CA ILE A 136 0.66 -12.24 -14.75
C ILE A 136 -0.65 -13.01 -14.94
N ARG A 137 -0.98 -13.90 -14.00
CA ARG A 137 -2.17 -14.76 -14.07
C ARG A 137 -3.43 -14.11 -13.52
N GLY A 138 -3.35 -12.89 -12.96
CA GLY A 138 -4.46 -12.25 -12.28
C GLY A 138 -4.90 -12.99 -11.01
N GLY A 139 -3.98 -13.70 -10.37
CA GLY A 139 -4.27 -14.58 -9.23
C GLY A 139 -4.14 -13.87 -7.87
N GLU A 140 -4.49 -12.58 -7.79
CA GLU A 140 -4.36 -11.79 -6.56
C GLU A 140 -5.12 -12.39 -5.38
N LEU A 141 -6.32 -12.94 -5.63
CA LEU A 141 -7.11 -13.61 -4.60
C LEU A 141 -6.41 -14.88 -4.08
N GLU A 142 -5.81 -15.67 -4.97
CA GLU A 142 -5.06 -16.88 -4.59
C GLU A 142 -3.79 -16.53 -3.82
N LEU A 143 -3.11 -15.44 -4.20
CA LEU A 143 -1.97 -14.93 -3.46
C LEU A 143 -2.36 -14.51 -2.04
N LEU A 144 -3.49 -13.82 -1.87
CA LEU A 144 -3.99 -13.42 -0.55
C LEU A 144 -4.36 -14.62 0.33
N THR A 145 -5.00 -15.65 -0.24
CA THR A 145 -5.32 -16.88 0.52
C THR A 145 -4.06 -17.65 0.90
N LEU A 146 -3.05 -17.68 0.03
CA LEU A 146 -1.74 -18.25 0.32
C LEU A 146 -1.05 -17.51 1.48
N ILE A 147 -1.06 -16.17 1.47
CA ILE A 147 -0.47 -15.34 2.54
C ILE A 147 -1.13 -15.65 3.89
N ASP A 148 -2.47 -15.70 3.96
CA ASP A 148 -3.21 -16.04 5.17
C ASP A 148 -2.90 -17.47 5.66
N THR A 149 -2.75 -18.41 4.72
CA THR A 149 -2.39 -19.80 5.05
C THR A 149 -0.99 -19.89 5.65
N VAL A 150 0.00 -19.25 5.02
CA VAL A 150 1.39 -19.24 5.51
C VAL A 150 1.50 -18.53 6.86
N GLN A 151 0.74 -17.45 7.08
CA GLN A 151 0.68 -16.78 8.37
C GLN A 151 0.24 -17.75 9.49
N LYS A 152 -0.87 -18.47 9.27
CA LYS A 152 -1.41 -19.45 10.24
C LYS A 152 -0.45 -20.61 10.49
N GLU A 153 0.28 -21.04 9.46
CA GLU A 153 1.31 -22.08 9.59
C GLU A 153 2.48 -21.59 10.45
N LEU A 154 2.96 -20.36 10.25
CA LEU A 154 4.01 -19.76 11.06
C LEU A 154 3.59 -19.53 12.52
N GLU A 155 2.36 -19.04 12.76
CA GLU A 155 1.79 -18.87 14.11
C GLU A 155 1.75 -20.19 14.91
N ARG A 156 1.51 -21.32 14.23
CA ARG A 156 1.51 -22.65 14.85
C ARG A 156 2.92 -23.17 15.10
N ALA A 157 3.84 -22.97 14.16
CA ALA A 157 5.21 -23.48 14.24
C ALA A 157 6.06 -22.77 15.29
N SER A 158 5.82 -21.48 15.49
CA SER A 158 6.41 -20.69 16.56
C SER A 158 5.36 -19.68 17.00
N PRO A 159 4.92 -19.67 18.28
CA PRO A 159 4.06 -18.62 18.82
C PRO A 159 4.85 -17.32 18.81
N PHE A 160 4.80 -16.64 17.68
CA PHE A 160 5.57 -15.47 17.37
C PHE A 160 4.81 -14.27 17.90
N ASP A 161 5.52 -13.38 18.59
CA ASP A 161 4.94 -12.12 19.03
C ASP A 161 4.96 -11.13 17.87
N PHE A 162 3.94 -11.21 17.01
CA PHE A 162 3.75 -10.28 15.87
C PHE A 162 3.70 -8.80 16.31
N SER A 163 3.48 -8.53 17.61
CA SER A 163 3.59 -7.18 18.16
C SER A 163 5.01 -6.59 18.06
N VAL A 164 6.06 -7.42 17.89
CA VAL A 164 7.44 -6.93 17.72
C VAL A 164 7.71 -6.45 16.29
N LEU A 165 7.05 -7.04 15.28
CA LEU A 165 7.23 -6.67 13.86
C LEU A 165 6.48 -5.40 13.50
N ALA A 166 5.32 -5.18 14.12
CA ALA A 166 4.56 -3.96 13.99
C ALA A 166 3.91 -3.65 15.36
N PRO A 167 4.66 -3.00 16.28
CA PRO A 167 4.11 -2.58 17.58
C PRO A 167 2.92 -1.64 17.44
N HIS A 168 2.85 -0.96 16.29
CA HIS A 168 1.76 -0.10 15.84
C HIS A 168 1.09 -0.67 14.57
N GLY A 169 1.14 -1.99 14.37
CA GLY A 169 0.56 -2.72 13.23
C GLY A 169 -0.96 -2.80 13.26
N GLU A 170 -1.61 -1.99 14.08
CA GLU A 170 -2.99 -1.64 13.83
C GLU A 170 -3.07 -1.18 12.37
N ARG A 171 -3.85 -1.89 11.56
CA ARG A 171 -4.17 -1.41 10.21
C ARG A 171 -4.53 0.07 10.37
N PRO A 172 -3.84 1.00 9.70
CA PRO A 172 -4.35 2.34 9.59
C PRO A 172 -5.77 2.15 9.12
N SER A 173 -6.72 2.61 9.91
CA SER A 173 -8.13 2.48 9.64
C SER A 173 -8.41 3.21 8.33
N GLU A 174 -8.20 2.57 7.18
CA GLU A 174 -8.60 3.10 5.87
C GLU A 174 -10.12 3.22 5.80
N VAL A 175 -10.81 2.51 6.70
CA VAL A 175 -12.22 2.75 7.05
C VAL A 175 -12.46 4.17 7.59
N LEU A 176 -11.53 4.77 8.33
CA LEU A 176 -11.67 6.16 8.80
C LEU A 176 -11.38 7.19 7.70
N ALA A 177 -10.44 6.94 6.78
CA ALA A 177 -10.19 7.86 5.65
C ALA A 177 -11.39 7.88 4.68
N THR A 178 -11.94 6.71 4.38
CA THR A 178 -13.13 6.57 3.52
C THR A 178 -14.40 7.08 4.21
N ALA A 179 -14.57 6.83 5.51
CA ALA A 179 -15.70 7.35 6.29
C ALA A 179 -15.62 8.88 6.48
N LYS A 180 -14.45 9.45 6.78
CA LYS A 180 -14.26 10.90 6.91
C LYS A 180 -14.56 11.63 5.60
N ARG A 181 -14.23 11.04 4.45
CA ARG A 181 -14.59 11.58 3.13
C ARG A 181 -16.11 11.55 2.88
N ARG A 182 -16.81 10.48 3.26
CA ARG A 182 -18.28 10.41 3.15
C ARG A 182 -18.99 11.39 4.10
N VAL A 183 -18.53 11.52 5.35
CA VAL A 183 -19.08 12.47 6.32
C VAL A 183 -18.84 13.92 5.87
N SER A 184 -17.66 14.22 5.31
CA SER A 184 -17.36 15.54 4.74
C SER A 184 -18.27 15.88 3.55
N LEU A 185 -18.60 14.92 2.68
CA LEU A 185 -19.53 15.14 1.56
C LEU A 185 -20.97 15.35 2.03
N LEU A 186 -21.42 14.57 3.03
CA LEU A 186 -22.74 14.75 3.63
C LEU A 186 -22.86 16.11 4.32
N ALA A 187 -21.85 16.54 5.10
CA ALA A 187 -21.82 17.84 5.75
C ALA A 187 -21.86 18.99 4.73
N MET A 188 -21.10 18.91 3.64
CA MET A 188 -21.17 19.88 2.54
C MET A 188 -22.56 19.91 1.88
N SER A 189 -23.18 18.75 1.63
CA SER A 189 -24.53 18.71 1.04
C SER A 189 -25.59 19.31 1.97
N LEU A 190 -25.50 19.05 3.28
CA LEU A 190 -26.44 19.61 4.26
C LEU A 190 -26.28 21.12 4.38
N GLY A 191 -25.03 21.60 4.36
CA GLY A 191 -24.72 23.04 4.36
C GLY A 191 -25.26 23.75 3.13
N ALA A 192 -25.11 23.16 1.95
CA ALA A 192 -25.65 23.71 0.71
C ALA A 192 -27.19 23.81 0.72
N VAL A 193 -27.87 22.77 1.22
CA VAL A 193 -29.34 22.77 1.34
C VAL A 193 -29.81 23.81 2.37
N ALA A 194 -29.14 23.91 3.52
CA ALA A 194 -29.47 24.92 4.53
C ALA A 194 -29.29 26.35 4.00
N LEU A 195 -28.21 26.61 3.26
CA LEU A 195 -27.98 27.90 2.62
C LEU A 195 -29.07 28.22 1.59
N ALA A 196 -29.44 27.25 0.75
CA ALA A 196 -30.50 27.42 -0.24
C ALA A 196 -31.86 27.76 0.42
N LEU A 197 -32.20 27.10 1.53
CA LEU A 197 -33.42 27.39 2.30
C LEU A 197 -33.39 28.79 2.93
N LEU A 198 -32.24 29.22 3.46
CA LEU A 198 -32.08 30.57 4.00
C LEU A 198 -32.24 31.66 2.92
N VAL A 199 -31.63 31.45 1.75
CA VAL A 199 -31.77 32.36 0.62
C VAL A 199 -33.22 32.40 0.13
N TYR A 200 -33.87 31.24 0.02
CA TYR A 200 -35.28 31.15 -0.38
C TYR A 200 -36.21 31.85 0.62
N GLY A 201 -36.02 31.61 1.93
CA GLY A 201 -36.79 32.29 2.97
C GLY A 201 -36.56 33.81 2.98
N GLY A 202 -35.32 34.25 2.78
CA GLY A 202 -34.98 35.67 2.64
C GLY A 202 -35.68 36.33 1.45
N LEU A 203 -35.74 35.64 0.30
CA LEU A 203 -36.45 36.09 -0.89
C LEU A 203 -37.96 36.19 -0.64
N LEU A 204 -38.58 35.21 0.02
CA LEU A 204 -40.01 35.26 0.37
C LEU A 204 -40.33 36.45 1.27
N LEU A 205 -39.52 36.71 2.30
CA LEU A 205 -39.71 37.87 3.18
C LEU A 205 -39.49 39.20 2.44
N SER A 206 -38.53 39.25 1.50
CA SER A 206 -38.30 40.44 0.68
C SER A 206 -39.47 40.70 -0.28
N LEU A 207 -40.07 39.64 -0.83
CA LEU A 207 -41.24 39.73 -1.70
C LEU A 207 -42.49 40.17 -0.92
N ASP A 208 -42.69 39.67 0.30
CA ASP A 208 -43.84 40.04 1.13
C ASP A 208 -43.79 41.52 1.56
N ARG A 209 -42.59 42.02 1.91
CA ARG A 209 -42.36 43.45 2.18
C ARG A 209 -42.61 44.32 0.94
N GLY A 210 -42.21 43.86 -0.25
CA GLY A 210 -42.45 44.57 -1.51
C GLY A 210 -43.94 44.58 -1.89
N THR A 211 -44.64 43.46 -1.69
CA THR A 211 -46.06 43.32 -2.03
C THR A 211 -46.94 44.15 -1.11
N SER A 212 -46.64 44.18 0.20
CA SER A 212 -47.36 45.02 1.17
C SER A 212 -47.21 46.52 0.86
N GLY A 213 -46.03 46.95 0.39
CA GLY A 213 -45.79 48.33 -0.05
C GLY A 213 -46.64 48.71 -1.26
N MET A 214 -46.70 47.86 -2.27
CA MET A 214 -47.50 48.10 -3.48
C MET A 214 -49.01 48.05 -3.22
N ILE A 215 -49.48 47.15 -2.35
CA ILE A 215 -50.92 47.10 -1.98
C ILE A 215 -51.34 48.39 -1.29
N HIS A 216 -50.52 48.93 -0.38
CA HIS A 216 -50.84 50.18 0.31
C HIS A 216 -50.87 51.39 -0.64
N GLU A 217 -49.99 51.43 -1.64
CA GLU A 217 -49.99 52.48 -2.66
C GLU A 217 -51.21 52.38 -3.59
N ILE A 218 -51.62 51.16 -3.96
CA ILE A 218 -52.86 50.91 -4.72
C ILE A 218 -54.10 51.28 -3.89
N GLU A 219 -54.15 50.93 -2.61
CA GLU A 219 -55.25 51.34 -1.71
C GLU A 219 -55.30 52.85 -1.53
N LEU A 220 -54.15 53.51 -1.38
CA LEU A 220 -54.08 54.97 -1.31
C LEU A 220 -54.57 55.64 -2.60
N HIS A 221 -54.18 55.10 -3.77
CA HIS A 221 -54.68 55.58 -5.06
C HIS A 221 -56.18 55.32 -5.24
N LEU A 222 -56.70 54.15 -4.86
CA LEU A 222 -58.13 53.84 -4.88
C LEU A 222 -58.92 54.74 -3.91
N ALA A 223 -58.41 54.99 -2.71
CA ALA A 223 -58.99 55.90 -1.72
C ALA A 223 -58.97 57.37 -2.18
N ASN A 224 -57.96 57.76 -2.96
CA ASN A 224 -57.87 59.10 -3.53
C ASN A 224 -58.83 59.28 -4.72
N ILE A 225 -58.97 58.26 -5.58
CA ILE A 225 -59.93 58.26 -6.70
C ILE A 225 -61.38 58.28 -6.19
N THR A 226 -61.71 57.51 -5.16
CA THR A 226 -63.06 57.51 -4.55
C THR A 226 -63.42 58.82 -3.84
N ARG A 227 -62.45 59.59 -3.36
CA ARG A 227 -62.68 60.96 -2.86
C ARG A 227 -62.79 62.02 -3.97
N ALA A 228 -62.37 61.70 -5.19
CA ALA A 228 -62.36 62.62 -6.33
C ALA A 228 -63.59 62.48 -7.25
N THR A 229 -64.50 61.55 -6.97
CA THR A 229 -65.80 61.43 -7.63
C THR A 229 -66.89 62.12 -6.79
N PRO A 230 -67.56 63.17 -7.28
CA PRO A 230 -68.57 63.94 -6.55
C PRO A 230 -69.90 63.20 -6.33
#